data_AF-A0A527ZD33-F1
#
_entry.id   AF-A0A527ZD33-F1
#
_cell.length_a   1.000
_cell.length_b   1.000
_cell.length_c   1.000
_cell.angle_alpha   90.00
_cell.angle_beta   90.00
_cell.angle_gamma   90.00
#
_symmetry.space_group_name_H-M   'P 1'
#
loop_
_entity.id
_entity.type
_entity.pdbx_description
1 polymer ?
#
loop_
_entity_poly.entity_id
_entity_poly.type
_entity_poly.pdbx_seq_one_letter_code
_entity_poly.pdbx_strand_id
1 'polypeptide(L)' 'EQVAEKIIAQHSIFGNDRFLLQMAIGTMAHATIMKAIELYGTKVAPIVRKETAKGIPAAAAPAA' A
#
# COMPACT_ATOMS: atom_id res chain seq x y z
N GLU A 1 9.92 -6.28 2.76
CA GLU A 1 8.86 -6.73 3.71
C GLU A 1 8.44 -5.63 4.67
N GLN A 2 9.38 -4.89 5.28
CA GLN A 2 9.12 -3.80 6.23
C GLN A 2 8.01 -2.80 5.81
N VAL A 3 7.93 -2.42 4.53
CA VAL A 3 6.87 -1.52 4.03
C VAL A 3 5.48 -2.16 4.13
N ALA A 4 5.34 -3.44 3.80
CA ALA A 4 4.07 -4.15 3.87
C ALA A 4 3.60 -4.29 5.33
N GLU A 5 4.52 -4.68 6.22
CA GLU A 5 4.25 -4.82 7.65
C GLU A 5 3.80 -3.50 8.27
N LYS A 6 4.46 -2.39 7.91
CA LYS A 6 4.07 -1.05 8.35
C LYS A 6 2.68 -0.66 7.87
N ILE A 7 2.33 -0.96 6.62
CA ILE A 7 0.99 -0.67 6.09
C ILE A 7 -0.07 -1.49 6.82
N ILE A 8 0.19 -2.77 7.10
CA ILE A 8 -0.74 -3.64 7.85
C ILE A 8 -0.91 -3.13 9.29
N ALA A 9 0.18 -2.76 9.96
CA ALA A 9 0.11 -2.18 11.31
C ALA A 9 -0.69 -0.87 11.32
N GLN A 10 -0.45 0.02 10.35
CA GLN A 10 -1.22 1.26 10.21
C GLN A 10 -2.70 0.99 9.91
N HIS A 11 -3.00 -0.02 9.09
CA HIS A 11 -4.37 -0.42 8.82
C HIS A 11 -5.07 -0.96 10.09
N SER A 12 -4.38 -1.76 10.90
CA SER A 12 -4.91 -2.26 12.18
C SER A 12 -5.21 -1.14 13.19
N ILE A 13 -4.35 -0.10 13.23
CA ILE A 13 -4.51 1.01 14.17
C ILE A 13 -5.61 1.99 13.72
N PHE A 14 -5.67 2.31 12.43
CA PHE A 14 -6.50 3.41 11.93
C PHE A 14 -7.74 2.95 11.14
N GLY A 15 -7.80 1.68 10.70
CA GLY A 15 -8.91 1.17 9.89
C GLY A 15 -8.98 1.77 8.47
N ASN A 16 -7.84 2.16 7.89
CA ASN A 16 -7.80 2.87 6.61
C ASN A 16 -8.25 1.99 5.44
N ASP A 17 -9.24 2.43 4.65
CA ASP A 17 -9.64 1.73 3.41
C ASP A 17 -8.70 2.01 2.22
N ARG A 18 -7.91 3.08 2.30
CA ARG A 18 -7.01 3.52 1.22
C ARG A 18 -5.66 3.98 1.78
N PHE A 19 -4.59 3.50 1.16
CA PHE A 19 -3.21 3.92 1.44
C PHE A 19 -2.59 4.52 0.17
N LEU A 20 -2.10 5.76 0.26
CA LEU A 20 -1.39 6.46 -0.81
C LEU A 20 0.07 6.61 -0.44
N LEU A 21 0.97 6.39 -1.40
CA LEU A 21 2.41 6.42 -1.21
C LEU A 21 3.05 7.48 -2.11
N GLN A 22 3.71 8.47 -1.49
CA GLN A 22 4.53 9.45 -2.20
C GLN A 22 5.98 8.99 -2.24
N MET A 23 6.50 8.69 -3.44
CA MET A 23 7.87 8.19 -3.62
C MET A 23 8.78 9.16 -4.37
N ALA A 24 8.21 10.01 -5.25
CA ALA A 24 8.97 10.96 -6.04
C ALA A 24 9.17 12.25 -5.23
N ILE A 25 10.33 12.40 -4.59
CA ILE A 25 10.71 13.60 -3.83
C ILE A 25 11.97 14.20 -4.46
N GLY A 26 11.90 15.46 -4.89
CA GLY A 26 13.03 16.17 -5.50
C GLY A 26 13.50 15.56 -6.82
N THR A 27 14.81 15.50 -7.05
CA THR A 27 15.44 15.05 -8.29
C THR A 27 15.80 13.56 -8.26
N MET A 28 14.81 12.69 -8.00
CA MET A 28 15.01 11.25 -8.09
C MET A 28 15.12 10.79 -9.54
N ALA A 29 16.05 9.85 -9.81
CA ALA A 29 16.16 9.23 -11.11
C ALA A 29 14.89 8.43 -11.45
N HIS A 30 14.34 8.68 -12.63
CA HIS A 30 13.08 8.06 -13.07
C HIS A 30 13.12 6.53 -13.02
N ALA A 31 14.25 5.92 -13.41
CA ALA A 31 14.42 4.46 -13.37
C ALA A 31 14.26 3.88 -11.95
N THR A 32 14.72 4.61 -10.91
CA THR A 32 14.56 4.19 -9.51
C THR A 32 13.10 4.23 -9.09
N ILE A 33 12.35 5.25 -9.51
CA ILE A 33 10.91 5.36 -9.24
C ILE A 33 10.16 4.22 -9.93
N MET A 34 10.46 3.94 -11.19
CA MET A 34 9.83 2.85 -11.95
C MET A 34 10.06 1.48 -11.30
N LYS A 35 11.29 1.21 -10.87
CA LYS A 35 11.63 -0.02 -10.12
C LYS A 35 10.90 -0.09 -8.78
N ALA A 36 10.75 1.04 -8.09
CA ALA A 36 10.04 1.08 -6.82
C ALA A 36 8.53 0.82 -6.98
N ILE A 37 7.92 1.34 -8.05
CA ILE A 37 6.53 1.04 -8.42
C ILE A 37 6.36 -0.45 -8.72
N GLU A 38 7.26 -1.05 -9.49
CA GLU A 38 7.25 -2.49 -9.78
C GLU A 38 7.32 -3.32 -8.50
N LEU A 39 8.25 -3.01 -7.60
CA LEU A 39 8.39 -3.71 -6.31
C LEU A 39 7.17 -3.53 -5.42
N TYR A 40 6.57 -2.33 -5.41
CA TYR A 40 5.35 -2.08 -4.66
C TYR A 40 4.18 -2.92 -5.19
N GLY A 41 3.99 -2.95 -6.52
CA GLY A 41 2.90 -3.72 -7.14
C GLY A 41 3.07 -5.24 -7.05
N THR A 42 4.29 -5.74 -7.20
CA THR A 42 4.57 -7.20 -7.25
C THR A 42 4.78 -7.83 -5.89
N LYS A 43 5.35 -7.10 -4.92
CA LYS A 43 5.68 -7.66 -3.60
C LYS A 43 4.81 -7.10 -2.48
N VAL A 44 4.65 -5.79 -2.40
CA VAL A 44 4.01 -5.15 -1.23
C VAL A 44 2.49 -5.25 -1.31
N ALA A 45 1.88 -4.86 -2.43
CA ALA A 45 0.43 -4.82 -2.59
C ALA A 45 -0.26 -6.19 -2.38
N PRO A 46 0.26 -7.33 -2.89
CA PRO A 46 -0.36 -8.63 -2.66
C PRO A 46 -0.34 -9.07 -1.20
N ILE A 47 0.77 -8.80 -0.48
CA ILE A 47 0.91 -9.15 0.94
C ILE A 47 -0.10 -8.34 1.78
N VAL A 48 -0.14 -7.02 1.57
CA VAL A 48 -1.09 -6.16 2.28
C VAL A 48 -2.54 -6.58 2.00
N ARG A 49 -2.91 -6.80 0.73
CA ARG A 49 -4.27 -7.23 0.37
C ARG A 49 -4.64 -8.57 1.02
N LYS A 50 -3.72 -9.54 1.05
CA LYS A 50 -3.97 -10.86 1.65
C LYS A 50 -4.22 -10.77 3.15
N GLU A 51 -3.48 -9.93 3.86
CA GLU A 51 -3.64 -9.78 5.31
C GLU A 51 -4.83 -8.91 5.69
N THR A 52 -5.07 -7.81 4.96
CA THR A 52 -6.21 -6.92 5.19
C THR A 52 -7.56 -7.56 4.82
N ALA A 53 -7.62 -8.39 3.76
CA ALA A 53 -8.84 -9.08 3.35
C ALA A 53 -9.35 -10.12 4.37
N LYS A 54 -8.49 -10.59 5.29
CA LYS A 54 -8.90 -11.50 6.37
C LYS A 54 -9.65 -10.78 7.50
N GLY A 55 -9.58 -9.44 7.57
CA GLY A 55 -9.99 -8.67 8.74
C GLY A 55 -11.22 -7.77 8.58
N ILE A 56 -11.74 -7.54 7.37
CA ILE A 56 -12.85 -6.58 7.16
C ILE A 56 -13.90 -7.13 6.19
N PRO A 57 -15.19 -7.20 6.58
CA PRO A 57 -16.29 -7.36 5.63
C PRO A 57 -16.34 -6.12 4.74
N ALA A 58 -16.36 -6.32 3.42
CA ALA A 58 -16.39 -5.28 2.40
C ALA A 58 -17.34 -4.13 2.76
N ALA A 59 -16.81 -3.05 3.34
CA ALA A 59 -17.55 -1.81 3.52
C ALA A 59 -17.54 -1.10 2.17
N ALA A 60 -18.74 -0.86 1.67
CA ALA A 60 -19.02 -0.35 0.34
C ALA A 60 -18.24 0.93 0.02
N ALA A 61 -17.70 0.98 -1.19
CA ALA A 61 -17.13 2.18 -1.77
C ALA A 61 -18.10 3.36 -1.64
N PRO A 62 -17.69 4.53 -1.12
CA PRO A 62 -18.45 5.74 -1.34
C PRO A 62 -18.25 6.13 -2.82
N ALA A 63 -19.34 6.02 -3.58
CA ALA A 63 -19.46 6.63 -4.89
C ALA A 63 -19.34 8.15 -4.73
N ALA A 64 -18.40 8.74 -5.48
CA ALA A 64 -18.35 10.16 -5.81
C ALA A 64 -17.69 10.28 -7.20
#